data_AF-A0A0Q4BBL2-F1
#
_entry.id   AF-A0A0Q4BBL2-F1
#
_cell.length_a   1.000
_cell.length_b   1.000
_cell.length_c   1.000
_cell.angle_alpha   90.00
_cell.angle_beta   90.00
_cell.angle_gamma   90.00
#
_symmetry.space_group_name_H-M   'P 1'
#
loop_
_entity.id
_entity.type
_entity.pdbx_description
1 polymer ?
#
loop_
_entity_poly.entity_id
_entity_poly.type
_entity_poly.pdbx_seq_one_letter_code
_entity_poly.pdbx_strand_id
1 'polypeptide(L)'
;MSGSREGAKALLEQAGIDADASSRDLDEAQGRKLSSLIALRLVEQGVPMSTMDEIVHERYFFPRVDMEAGELSSLLNACGRSNNEGMGLALTLGDREALEGARRLRADYVDEVMAGLARIEREGVTAMENIQYFFNDSLGLSGILCGVTMQYLGDRNKPTIALSEHDEGIKVSSRATFPLLEQGVDLAVGMRESAAKVGGFGGGHRIAAGATVPKGRVDEFLAALDALIGEQKKEA
;
A
#
# COMPACT_ATOMS: atom_id res chain seq x y z
N MET A 1 -3.19 -4.31 15.78
CA MET A 1 -1.95 -3.60 16.13
C MET A 1 -1.66 -2.53 15.09
N SER A 2 -1.60 -2.90 13.81
CA SER A 2 -1.58 -1.94 12.70
C SER A 2 -2.68 -0.90 12.87
N GLY A 3 -2.32 0.39 12.76
CA GLY A 3 -3.25 1.51 12.93
C GLY A 3 -3.72 1.81 14.36
N SER A 4 -3.29 1.05 15.38
CA SER A 4 -3.69 1.26 16.77
C SER A 4 -2.47 1.53 17.65
N ARG A 5 -2.31 2.80 18.07
CA ARG A 5 -1.21 3.20 18.97
C ARG A 5 -1.27 2.46 20.31
N GLU A 6 -2.47 2.28 20.86
CA GLU A 6 -2.68 1.52 22.10
C GLU A 6 -2.33 0.04 21.94
N GLY A 7 -2.78 -0.58 20.84
CA GLY A 7 -2.47 -1.98 20.56
C GLY A 7 -0.97 -2.23 20.34
N ALA A 8 -0.27 -1.29 19.69
CA ALA A 8 1.19 -1.36 19.53
C ALA A 8 1.90 -1.19 20.89
N LYS A 9 1.49 -0.20 21.70
CA LYS A 9 2.03 0.04 23.03
C LYS A 9 1.87 -1.19 23.95
N ALA A 10 0.69 -1.80 23.95
CA ALA A 10 0.44 -3.01 24.75
C ALA A 10 1.38 -4.17 24.37
N LEU A 11 1.71 -4.34 23.08
CA LEU A 11 2.66 -5.36 22.65
C LEU A 11 4.10 -5.04 23.11
N LEU A 12 4.52 -3.78 23.01
CA LEU A 12 5.85 -3.35 23.47
C LEU A 12 6.00 -3.54 24.98
N GLU A 13 4.97 -3.20 25.76
CA GLU A 13 4.94 -3.44 27.21
C GLU A 13 5.04 -4.93 27.54
N GLN A 14 4.35 -5.81 26.80
CA GLN A 14 4.50 -7.27 26.94
C GLN A 14 5.93 -7.74 26.62
N ALA A 15 6.58 -7.10 25.65
CA ALA A 15 7.99 -7.36 25.33
C ALA A 15 8.94 -6.81 26.41
N GLY A 16 8.49 -5.93 27.31
CA GLY A 16 9.35 -5.23 28.28
C GLY A 16 10.16 -4.11 27.62
N ILE A 17 9.55 -3.46 26.64
CA ILE A 17 10.14 -2.39 25.83
C ILE A 17 9.35 -1.11 26.13
N ASP A 18 10.06 0.00 26.37
CA ASP A 18 9.42 1.31 26.48
C ASP A 18 8.73 1.68 25.16
N ALA A 19 7.51 2.20 25.25
CA ALA A 19 6.73 2.59 24.07
C ALA A 19 7.42 3.67 23.23
N ASP A 20 8.30 4.48 23.85
CA ASP A 20 9.04 5.54 23.19
C ASP A 20 10.47 5.10 22.78
N ALA A 21 10.85 3.84 23.02
CA ALA A 21 12.16 3.31 22.63
C ALA A 21 12.32 3.25 21.11
N SER A 22 13.53 3.55 20.61
CA SER A 22 13.89 3.27 19.24
C SER A 22 14.12 1.76 19.07
N SER A 23 13.83 1.22 17.89
CA SER A 23 14.23 -0.15 17.54
C SER A 23 15.75 -0.40 17.68
N ARG A 24 16.55 0.67 17.68
CA ARG A 24 18.01 0.65 17.88
C ARG A 24 18.42 0.52 19.35
N ASP A 25 17.53 0.85 20.27
CA ASP A 25 17.78 0.78 21.71
C ASP A 25 17.52 -0.63 22.26
N LEU A 26 17.01 -1.54 21.41
CA LEU A 26 16.67 -2.90 21.79
C LEU A 26 17.91 -3.77 21.91
N ASP A 27 18.06 -4.43 23.05
CA ASP A 27 19.03 -5.51 23.17
C ASP A 27 18.58 -6.79 22.42
N GLU A 28 19.49 -7.75 22.27
CA GLU A 28 19.21 -8.99 21.55
C GLU A 28 18.06 -9.82 22.18
N ALA A 29 17.85 -9.72 23.50
CA ALA A 29 16.79 -10.43 24.18
C ALA A 29 15.43 -9.76 23.94
N GLN A 30 15.35 -8.43 24.04
CA GLN A 30 14.18 -7.62 23.72
C GLN A 30 13.79 -7.79 22.25
N GLY A 31 14.76 -7.71 21.34
CA GLY A 31 14.56 -7.91 19.91
C GLY A 31 14.00 -9.30 19.59
N ARG A 32 14.58 -10.36 20.16
CA ARG A 32 14.04 -11.73 20.00
C ARG A 32 12.62 -11.86 20.54
N LYS A 33 12.37 -11.34 21.74
CA LYS A 33 11.06 -11.43 22.39
C LYS A 33 9.98 -10.69 21.60
N LEU A 34 10.26 -9.48 21.14
CA LEU A 34 9.34 -8.70 20.29
C LEU A 34 9.03 -9.45 18.99
N SER A 35 10.05 -9.97 18.30
CA SER A 35 9.87 -10.75 17.07
C SER A 35 9.01 -12.00 17.31
N SER A 36 9.23 -12.73 18.41
CA SER A 36 8.40 -13.89 18.77
C SER A 36 6.95 -13.51 19.06
N LEU A 37 6.71 -12.40 19.77
CA LEU A 37 5.35 -11.92 20.05
C LEU A 37 4.62 -11.50 18.76
N ILE A 38 5.31 -10.81 17.85
CA ILE A 38 4.75 -10.45 16.54
C ILE A 38 4.41 -11.73 15.76
N ALA A 39 5.34 -12.69 15.66
CA ALA A 39 5.11 -13.94 14.95
C ALA A 39 3.93 -14.74 15.52
N LEU A 40 3.85 -14.88 16.85
CA LEU A 40 2.72 -15.54 17.52
C LEU A 40 1.39 -14.88 17.17
N ARG A 41 1.34 -13.54 17.21
CA ARG A 41 0.12 -12.80 16.89
C ARG A 41 -0.31 -12.96 15.44
N LEU A 42 0.64 -12.98 14.50
CA LEU A 42 0.38 -13.22 13.08
C LEU A 42 -0.16 -14.64 12.85
N VAL A 43 0.42 -15.66 13.51
CA VAL A 43 -0.07 -17.04 13.44
C VAL A 43 -1.47 -17.17 14.01
N GLU A 44 -1.76 -16.57 15.17
CA GLU A 44 -3.11 -16.55 15.76
C GLU A 44 -4.16 -15.91 14.84
N GLN A 45 -3.73 -14.95 14.01
CA GLN A 45 -4.59 -14.28 13.03
C GLN A 45 -4.72 -15.06 11.71
N GLY A 46 -4.11 -16.24 11.61
CA GLY A 46 -4.13 -17.07 10.40
C GLY A 46 -3.35 -16.47 9.24
N VAL A 47 -2.37 -15.60 9.52
CA VAL A 47 -1.52 -15.01 8.47
C VAL A 47 -0.70 -16.12 7.80
N PRO A 48 -0.74 -16.27 6.47
CA PRO A 48 0.04 -17.29 5.76
C PRO A 48 1.54 -17.12 5.96
N MET A 49 2.27 -18.23 5.99
CA MET A 49 3.75 -18.24 6.10
C MET A 49 4.41 -17.38 5.03
N SER A 50 3.94 -17.41 3.79
CA SER A 50 4.48 -16.58 2.70
C SER A 50 4.41 -15.08 3.01
N THR A 51 3.35 -14.62 3.69
CA THR A 51 3.24 -13.23 4.14
C THR A 51 4.15 -12.94 5.32
N MET A 52 4.44 -13.92 6.18
CA MET A 52 5.39 -13.75 7.28
C MET A 52 6.83 -13.66 6.77
N ASP A 53 7.19 -14.43 5.75
CA ASP A 53 8.53 -14.38 5.13
C ASP A 53 8.79 -13.02 4.46
N GLU A 54 7.76 -12.38 3.90
CA GLU A 54 7.87 -11.01 3.34
C GLU A 54 8.20 -9.95 4.40
N ILE A 55 7.83 -10.16 5.67
CA ILE A 55 8.06 -9.20 6.76
C ILE A 55 9.53 -9.22 7.21
N VAL A 56 10.24 -10.34 7.00
CA VAL A 56 11.64 -10.50 7.40
C VAL A 56 12.54 -10.27 6.20
N HIS A 57 13.12 -9.08 6.10
CA HIS A 57 14.00 -8.72 5.00
C HIS A 57 15.28 -8.03 5.48
N GLU A 58 16.29 -8.03 4.60
CA GLU A 58 17.52 -7.27 4.83
C GLU A 58 17.22 -5.77 4.93
N ARG A 59 17.96 -5.10 5.81
CA ARG A 59 17.87 -3.65 6.01
C ARG A 59 19.25 -3.05 5.82
N TYR A 60 19.31 -1.96 5.06
CA TYR A 60 20.54 -1.25 4.74
C TYR A 60 20.62 0.02 5.57
N PHE A 61 21.73 0.20 6.29
CA PHE A 61 21.93 1.32 7.18
C PHE A 61 23.09 2.20 6.70
N PHE A 62 22.94 3.51 6.84
CA PHE A 62 23.95 4.50 6.48
C PHE A 62 24.53 5.14 7.75
N PRO A 63 25.66 4.64 8.29
CA PRO A 63 26.19 5.08 9.58
C PRO A 63 26.52 6.58 9.63
N ARG A 64 26.92 7.17 8.49
CA ARG A 64 27.33 8.58 8.42
C ARG A 64 26.18 9.56 8.67
N VAL A 65 24.96 9.16 8.34
CA VAL A 65 23.74 9.98 8.48
C VAL A 65 22.75 9.39 9.47
N ASP A 66 23.15 8.33 10.18
CA ASP A 66 22.37 7.65 11.22
C ASP A 66 20.94 7.28 10.75
N MET A 67 20.82 6.76 9.53
CA MET A 67 19.53 6.55 8.86
C MET A 67 19.50 5.25 8.06
N GLU A 68 18.34 4.59 8.06
CA GLU A 68 18.08 3.44 7.19
C GLU A 68 17.77 3.87 5.75
N ALA A 69 18.21 3.08 4.76
CA ALA A 69 17.89 3.32 3.36
C ALA A 69 16.37 3.35 3.09
N GLY A 70 15.59 2.51 3.78
CA GLY A 70 14.13 2.51 3.70
C GLY A 70 13.50 3.82 4.22
N GLU A 71 14.06 4.38 5.28
CA GLU A 71 13.66 5.69 5.82
C GLU A 71 13.98 6.81 4.81
N LEU A 72 15.19 6.84 4.27
CA LEU A 72 15.57 7.82 3.24
C LEU A 72 14.66 7.75 2.01
N SER A 73 14.41 6.54 1.50
CA SER A 73 13.49 6.31 0.39
C SER A 73 12.08 6.83 0.70
N SER A 74 11.60 6.60 1.92
CA SER A 74 10.29 7.10 2.36
C SER A 74 10.22 8.63 2.41
N LEU A 75 11.28 9.29 2.88
CA LEU A 75 11.37 10.75 2.92
C LEU A 75 11.42 11.36 1.52
N LEU A 76 12.20 10.77 0.61
CA LEU A 76 12.29 11.21 -0.79
C LEU A 76 10.96 11.03 -1.53
N ASN A 77 10.26 9.92 -1.30
CA ASN A 77 8.94 9.68 -1.85
C ASN A 77 7.90 10.70 -1.35
N ALA A 78 7.95 11.07 -0.06
CA ALA A 78 7.08 12.11 0.48
C ALA A 78 7.36 13.46 -0.21
N CYS A 79 8.64 13.83 -0.38
CA CYS A 79 9.01 15.05 -1.09
C CYS A 79 8.49 15.08 -2.53
N GLY A 80 8.70 14.00 -3.30
CA GLY A 80 8.24 13.93 -4.69
C GLY A 80 6.73 13.98 -4.83
N ARG A 81 5.98 13.31 -3.94
CA ARG A 81 4.50 13.33 -3.98
C ARG A 81 3.91 14.68 -3.65
N SER A 82 4.58 15.46 -2.81
CA SER A 82 4.14 16.79 -2.43
C SER A 82 4.66 17.89 -3.36
N ASN A 83 5.22 17.55 -4.54
CA ASN A 83 5.89 18.51 -5.45
C ASN A 83 6.97 19.35 -4.75
N ASN A 84 7.71 18.74 -3.83
CA ASN A 84 8.80 19.32 -3.05
C ASN A 84 10.14 18.65 -3.42
N GLU A 85 10.37 18.37 -4.71
CA GLU A 85 11.56 17.65 -5.20
C GLU A 85 12.87 18.37 -4.84
N GLY A 86 12.85 19.71 -4.82
CA GLY A 86 13.99 20.52 -4.39
C GLY A 86 14.40 20.26 -2.94
N MET A 87 13.43 20.02 -2.05
CA MET A 87 13.67 19.61 -0.67
C MET A 87 14.28 18.20 -0.62
N GLY A 88 13.79 17.28 -1.45
CA GLY A 88 14.37 15.95 -1.59
C GLY A 88 15.84 15.99 -2.03
N LEU A 89 16.19 16.86 -2.99
CA LEU A 89 17.57 17.07 -3.40
C LEU A 89 18.42 17.65 -2.25
N ALA A 90 17.96 18.72 -1.60
CA ALA A 90 18.66 19.33 -0.47
C ALA A 90 18.92 18.34 0.68
N LEU A 91 17.93 17.48 0.99
CA LEU A 91 18.07 16.36 1.94
C LEU A 91 19.24 15.44 1.55
N THR A 92 19.33 15.03 0.28
CA THR A 92 20.44 14.14 -0.16
C THR A 92 21.81 14.83 -0.12
N LEU A 93 21.85 16.15 -0.12
CA LEU A 93 23.07 16.96 0.06
C LEU A 93 23.40 17.21 1.55
N GLY A 94 22.59 16.70 2.48
CA GLY A 94 22.83 16.78 3.93
C GLY A 94 22.26 18.04 4.59
N ASP A 95 21.32 18.73 3.95
CA ASP A 95 20.64 19.88 4.54
C ASP A 95 19.71 19.44 5.69
N ARG A 96 19.90 20.05 6.87
CA ARG A 96 19.14 19.71 8.09
C ARG A 96 17.72 20.25 8.08
N GLU A 97 17.48 21.41 7.50
CA GLU A 97 16.14 21.98 7.41
C GLU A 97 15.29 21.18 6.41
N ALA A 98 15.90 20.75 5.31
CA ALA A 98 15.27 19.86 4.34
C ALA A 98 14.90 18.50 4.96
N LEU A 99 15.74 17.95 5.86
CA LEU A 99 15.41 16.73 6.60
C LEU A 99 14.17 16.89 7.49
N GLU A 100 14.10 17.97 8.27
CA GLU A 100 12.95 18.24 9.13
C GLU A 100 11.68 18.53 8.31
N GLY A 101 11.81 19.24 7.19
CA GLY A 101 10.73 19.43 6.22
C GLY A 101 10.22 18.12 5.64
N ALA A 102 11.12 17.24 5.18
CA ALA A 102 10.78 15.94 4.61
C ALA A 102 10.08 15.03 5.64
N ARG A 103 10.49 15.11 6.92
CA ARG A 103 9.83 14.40 8.03
C ARG A 103 8.40 14.85 8.23
N ARG A 104 8.12 16.15 8.15
CA ARG A 104 6.76 16.70 8.24
C ARG A 104 5.90 16.22 7.06
N LEU A 105 6.40 16.35 5.83
CA LEU A 105 5.70 15.85 4.64
C LEU A 105 5.38 14.36 4.73
N ARG A 106 6.32 13.57 5.26
CA ARG A 106 6.10 12.14 5.50
C ARG A 106 5.03 11.89 6.57
N ALA A 107 5.04 12.66 7.67
CA ALA A 107 4.04 12.54 8.72
C ALA A 107 2.63 12.84 8.18
N ASP A 108 2.48 13.96 7.45
CA ASP A 108 1.22 14.35 6.82
C ASP A 108 0.73 13.25 5.86
N TYR A 109 1.62 12.70 5.03
CA TYR A 109 1.30 11.58 4.15
C TYR A 109 0.82 10.32 4.90
N VAL A 110 1.46 9.98 6.02
CA VAL A 110 1.05 8.83 6.85
C VAL A 110 -0.33 9.07 7.44
N ASP A 111 -0.61 10.27 7.93
CA ASP A 111 -1.92 10.64 8.49
C ASP A 111 -3.02 10.55 7.44
N GLU A 112 -2.76 11.01 6.21
CA GLU A 112 -3.72 10.88 5.10
C GLU A 112 -3.99 9.42 4.72
N VAL A 113 -2.95 8.57 4.67
CA VAL A 113 -3.10 7.13 4.41
C VAL A 113 -3.93 6.48 5.50
N MET A 114 -3.65 6.78 6.77
CA MET A 114 -4.39 6.24 7.91
C MET A 114 -5.87 6.67 7.87
N ALA A 115 -6.15 7.93 7.56
CA ALA A 115 -7.52 8.42 7.39
C ALA A 115 -8.24 7.72 6.23
N GLY A 116 -7.55 7.49 5.11
CA GLY A 116 -8.09 6.74 3.97
C GLY A 116 -8.41 5.28 4.33
N LEU A 117 -7.51 4.60 5.05
CA LEU A 117 -7.73 3.22 5.48
C LEU A 117 -8.88 3.09 6.49
N ALA A 118 -8.95 3.99 7.47
CA ALA A 118 -10.06 4.01 8.43
C ALA A 118 -11.41 4.21 7.75
N ARG A 119 -11.45 4.99 6.66
CA ARG A 119 -12.64 5.16 5.85
C ARG A 119 -13.02 3.87 5.12
N ILE A 120 -12.06 3.22 4.46
CA ILE A 120 -12.28 1.94 3.76
C ILE A 120 -12.74 0.86 4.75
N GLU A 121 -12.17 0.81 5.95
CA GLU A 121 -12.59 -0.13 7.00
C GLU A 121 -14.06 0.10 7.41
N ARG A 122 -14.49 1.36 7.52
CA ARG A 122 -15.86 1.72 7.89
C ARG A 122 -16.88 1.51 6.76
N GLU A 123 -16.52 1.85 5.53
CA GLU A 123 -17.42 1.82 4.36
C GLU A 123 -17.40 0.47 3.65
N GLY A 124 -16.33 -0.30 3.83
CA GLY A 124 -16.10 -1.58 3.19
C GLY A 124 -15.62 -1.45 1.74
N VAL A 125 -15.34 -2.62 1.14
CA VAL A 125 -15.09 -2.74 -0.30
C VAL A 125 -16.30 -3.37 -0.98
N THR A 126 -16.58 -2.95 -2.22
CA THR A 126 -17.61 -3.59 -3.04
C THR A 126 -16.99 -4.76 -3.80
N ALA A 127 -17.53 -5.96 -3.60
CA ALA A 127 -17.08 -7.16 -4.28
C ALA A 127 -17.89 -7.43 -5.56
N MET A 128 -17.20 -7.78 -6.64
CA MET A 128 -17.76 -8.38 -7.86
C MET A 128 -17.38 -9.86 -7.92
N GLU A 129 -17.55 -10.55 -9.05
CA GLU A 129 -17.24 -11.97 -9.16
C GLU A 129 -15.73 -12.23 -9.02
N ASN A 130 -14.93 -11.46 -9.76
CA ASN A 130 -13.48 -11.66 -9.93
C ASN A 130 -12.63 -10.53 -9.36
N ILE A 131 -13.19 -9.33 -9.19
CA ILE A 131 -12.51 -8.15 -8.62
C ILE A 131 -13.24 -7.60 -7.38
N GLN A 132 -12.58 -6.67 -6.68
CA GLN A 132 -13.20 -5.84 -5.66
C GLN A 132 -12.75 -4.39 -5.81
N TYR A 133 -13.56 -3.44 -5.38
CA TYR A 133 -13.25 -2.02 -5.55
C TYR A 133 -13.78 -1.13 -4.43
N PHE A 134 -13.21 0.08 -4.35
CA PHE A 134 -13.68 1.16 -3.49
C PHE A 134 -13.45 2.52 -4.16
N PHE A 135 -14.20 3.53 -3.72
CA PHE A 135 -14.01 4.91 -4.11
C PHE A 135 -13.10 5.64 -3.12
N ASN A 136 -12.25 6.50 -3.64
CA ASN A 136 -11.29 7.26 -2.88
C ASN A 136 -11.25 8.72 -3.35
N ASP A 137 -11.37 9.65 -2.42
CA ASP A 137 -11.37 11.08 -2.71
C ASP A 137 -9.95 11.61 -3.02
N SER A 138 -8.90 10.93 -2.57
CA SER A 138 -7.51 11.40 -2.72
C SER A 138 -6.73 10.65 -3.80
N LEU A 139 -6.62 11.27 -4.98
CA LEU A 139 -5.92 10.72 -6.15
C LEU A 139 -4.51 10.18 -5.86
N GLY A 140 -3.75 10.84 -4.96
CA GLY A 140 -2.37 10.50 -4.66
C GLY A 140 -2.19 9.19 -3.87
N LEU A 141 -3.25 8.67 -3.27
CA LEU A 141 -3.19 7.56 -2.32
C LEU A 141 -3.79 6.25 -2.85
N SER A 142 -4.48 6.28 -3.99
CA SER A 142 -5.21 5.13 -4.53
C SER A 142 -4.35 3.87 -4.65
N GLY A 143 -3.09 4.02 -5.08
CA GLY A 143 -2.17 2.88 -5.21
C GLY A 143 -1.78 2.23 -3.87
N ILE A 144 -1.51 3.03 -2.83
CA ILE A 144 -1.16 2.47 -1.50
C ILE A 144 -2.41 1.92 -0.80
N LEU A 145 -3.54 2.62 -0.91
CA LEU A 145 -4.81 2.17 -0.35
C LEU A 145 -5.23 0.84 -0.98
N CYS A 146 -5.10 0.66 -2.30
CA CYS A 146 -5.31 -0.64 -2.95
C CYS A 146 -4.43 -1.73 -2.33
N GLY A 147 -3.13 -1.47 -2.17
CA GLY A 147 -2.17 -2.47 -1.71
C GLY A 147 -2.48 -2.94 -0.29
N VAL A 148 -2.74 -2.01 0.62
CA VAL A 148 -3.09 -2.34 2.01
C VAL A 148 -4.46 -3.00 2.09
N THR A 149 -5.46 -2.47 1.37
CA THR A 149 -6.82 -3.02 1.36
C THR A 149 -6.82 -4.45 0.85
N MET A 150 -6.10 -4.73 -0.23
CA MET A 150 -5.95 -6.07 -0.80
C MET A 150 -5.38 -7.08 0.20
N GLN A 151 -4.44 -6.65 1.06
CA GLN A 151 -3.77 -7.55 2.00
C GLN A 151 -4.55 -7.75 3.30
N TYR A 152 -5.28 -6.73 3.76
CA TYR A 152 -5.79 -6.71 5.14
C TYR A 152 -7.30 -6.43 5.29
N LEU A 153 -7.94 -5.77 4.32
CA LEU A 153 -9.33 -5.30 4.47
C LEU A 153 -10.31 -5.94 3.47
N GLY A 154 -9.81 -6.56 2.40
CA GLY A 154 -10.64 -7.19 1.37
C GLY A 154 -10.35 -8.67 1.14
N ASP A 155 -10.97 -9.24 0.11
CA ASP A 155 -10.76 -10.62 -0.32
C ASP A 155 -9.44 -10.78 -1.08
N ARG A 156 -8.52 -11.57 -0.52
CA ARG A 156 -7.18 -11.81 -1.08
C ARG A 156 -7.20 -12.58 -2.41
N ASN A 157 -8.33 -13.20 -2.75
CA ASN A 157 -8.53 -13.90 -4.03
C ASN A 157 -9.02 -12.97 -5.15
N LYS A 158 -9.15 -11.67 -4.88
CA LYS A 158 -9.63 -10.67 -5.83
C LYS A 158 -8.64 -9.51 -5.93
N PRO A 159 -8.23 -9.10 -7.15
CA PRO A 159 -7.51 -7.86 -7.33
C PRO A 159 -8.35 -6.68 -6.81
N THR A 160 -7.67 -5.70 -6.21
CA THR A 160 -8.32 -4.54 -5.59
C THR A 160 -8.16 -3.30 -6.45
N ILE A 161 -9.27 -2.62 -6.72
CA ILE A 161 -9.35 -1.45 -7.59
C ILE A 161 -9.76 -0.21 -6.78
N ALA A 162 -9.01 0.88 -6.87
CA ALA A 162 -9.36 2.17 -6.31
C ALA A 162 -9.78 3.11 -7.42
N LEU A 163 -10.93 3.76 -7.23
CA LEU A 163 -11.52 4.71 -8.15
C LEU A 163 -11.47 6.10 -7.53
N SER A 164 -10.95 7.08 -8.25
CA SER A 164 -10.87 8.46 -7.78
C SER A 164 -11.33 9.42 -8.85
N GLU A 165 -12.21 10.34 -8.48
CA GLU A 165 -12.63 11.40 -9.39
C GLU A 165 -11.48 12.37 -9.70
N HIS A 166 -11.40 12.78 -10.97
CA HIS A 166 -10.45 13.75 -11.50
C HIS A 166 -11.17 14.64 -12.52
N ASP A 167 -10.58 15.79 -12.87
CA ASP A 167 -11.17 16.71 -13.84
C ASP A 167 -11.41 16.04 -15.20
N GLU A 168 -10.42 15.26 -15.66
CA GLU A 168 -10.43 14.53 -16.94
C GLU A 168 -11.25 13.22 -16.93
N GLY A 169 -11.79 12.78 -15.79
CA GLY A 169 -12.47 11.48 -15.69
C GLY A 169 -12.31 10.81 -14.34
N ILE A 170 -12.26 9.48 -14.34
CA ILE A 170 -12.03 8.64 -13.18
C ILE A 170 -10.64 8.03 -13.31
N LYS A 171 -9.75 8.35 -12.38
CA LYS A 171 -8.45 7.69 -12.27
C LYS A 171 -8.63 6.38 -11.52
N VAL A 172 -8.03 5.34 -12.07
CA VAL A 172 -8.11 3.97 -11.57
C VAL A 172 -6.71 3.52 -11.17
N SER A 173 -6.57 2.98 -9.97
CA SER A 173 -5.38 2.24 -9.55
C SER A 173 -5.76 0.82 -9.19
N SER A 174 -4.89 -0.15 -9.45
CA SER A 174 -5.11 -1.54 -9.06
C SER A 174 -3.88 -2.20 -8.49
N ARG A 175 -4.13 -3.19 -7.63
CA ARG A 175 -3.11 -4.09 -7.08
C ARG A 175 -3.60 -5.54 -7.09
N ALA A 176 -2.67 -6.45 -7.35
CA ALA A 176 -2.84 -7.90 -7.21
C ALA A 176 -1.73 -8.46 -6.30
N THR A 177 -1.92 -9.70 -5.85
CA THR A 177 -0.93 -10.47 -5.08
C THR A 177 -0.18 -11.43 -6.00
N PHE A 178 0.97 -11.93 -5.56
CA PHE A 178 1.70 -12.97 -6.31
C PHE A 178 0.86 -14.23 -6.58
N PRO A 179 0.08 -14.78 -5.63
CA PRO A 179 -0.83 -15.90 -5.92
C PRO A 179 -1.86 -15.60 -7.02
N LEU A 180 -2.33 -14.36 -7.14
CA LEU A 180 -3.23 -13.97 -8.23
C LEU A 180 -2.51 -13.98 -9.58
N LEU A 181 -1.25 -13.54 -9.63
CA LEU A 181 -0.42 -13.60 -10.84
C LEU A 181 -0.14 -15.04 -11.29
N GLU A 182 0.03 -15.95 -10.34
CA GLU A 182 0.18 -17.39 -10.58
C GLU A 182 -1.11 -18.00 -11.14
N GLN A 183 -2.27 -17.47 -10.76
CA GLN A 183 -3.58 -17.78 -11.37
C GLN A 183 -3.81 -17.05 -12.70
N GLY A 184 -2.76 -16.58 -13.38
CA GLY A 184 -2.87 -15.94 -14.70
C GLY A 184 -3.31 -14.47 -14.70
N VAL A 185 -3.59 -13.85 -13.55
CA VAL A 185 -4.00 -12.44 -13.51
C VAL A 185 -2.92 -11.53 -14.10
N ASP A 186 -3.34 -10.64 -15.00
CA ASP A 186 -2.55 -9.57 -15.59
C ASP A 186 -3.36 -8.26 -15.59
N LEU A 187 -3.07 -7.41 -14.59
CA LEU A 187 -3.73 -6.12 -14.45
C LEU A 187 -3.33 -5.11 -15.53
N ALA A 188 -2.16 -5.25 -16.16
CA ALA A 188 -1.76 -4.35 -17.23
C ALA A 188 -2.65 -4.55 -18.46
N VAL A 189 -2.90 -5.81 -18.82
CA VAL A 189 -3.84 -6.19 -19.88
C VAL A 189 -5.26 -5.79 -19.47
N GLY A 190 -5.67 -6.13 -18.24
CA GLY A 190 -6.98 -5.77 -17.68
C GLY A 190 -7.31 -4.29 -17.80
N MET A 191 -6.41 -3.44 -17.33
CA MET A 191 -6.59 -1.99 -17.39
C MET A 191 -6.61 -1.46 -18.81
N ARG A 192 -5.73 -1.94 -19.68
CA ARG A 192 -5.63 -1.48 -21.07
C ARG A 192 -6.90 -1.80 -21.86
N GLU A 193 -7.36 -3.05 -21.80
CA GLU A 193 -8.47 -3.52 -22.64
C GLU A 193 -9.83 -3.04 -22.12
N SER A 194 -10.06 -3.11 -20.81
CA SER A 194 -11.31 -2.65 -20.22
C SER A 194 -11.49 -1.14 -20.32
N ALA A 195 -10.41 -0.35 -20.15
CA ALA A 195 -10.48 1.09 -20.34
C ALA A 195 -10.72 1.44 -21.82
N ALA A 196 -10.05 0.78 -22.76
CA ALA A 196 -10.24 1.03 -24.19
C ALA A 196 -11.69 0.81 -24.65
N LYS A 197 -12.38 -0.22 -24.12
CA LYS A 197 -13.81 -0.51 -24.41
C LYS A 197 -14.75 0.65 -24.06
N VAL A 198 -14.39 1.49 -23.09
CA VAL A 198 -15.20 2.62 -22.63
C VAL A 198 -14.66 3.98 -23.07
N GLY A 199 -13.68 4.01 -23.98
CA GLY A 199 -13.05 5.24 -24.46
C GLY A 199 -12.03 5.85 -23.50
N GLY A 200 -11.54 5.06 -22.54
CA GLY A 200 -10.42 5.40 -21.67
C GLY A 200 -9.09 4.82 -22.16
N PHE A 201 -8.06 4.95 -21.33
CA PHE A 201 -6.74 4.37 -21.57
C PHE A 201 -6.16 3.81 -20.27
N GLY A 202 -5.35 2.77 -20.36
CA GLY A 202 -4.76 2.12 -19.20
C GLY A 202 -3.55 1.26 -19.54
N GLY A 203 -2.83 0.83 -18.50
CA GLY A 203 -1.64 -0.01 -18.59
C GLY A 203 -0.87 -0.06 -17.28
N GLY A 204 0.33 -0.65 -17.33
CA GLY A 204 1.20 -0.78 -16.16
C GLY A 204 1.92 -2.12 -16.13
N HIS A 205 1.98 -2.74 -14.96
CA HIS A 205 2.59 -4.05 -14.74
C HIS A 205 1.53 -5.07 -14.32
N ARG A 206 1.84 -6.36 -14.48
CA ARG A 206 0.93 -7.46 -14.14
C ARG A 206 0.35 -7.35 -12.72
N ILE A 207 1.18 -6.94 -11.75
CA ILE A 207 0.84 -6.82 -10.33
C ILE A 207 0.24 -5.46 -9.94
N ALA A 208 0.49 -4.42 -10.72
CA ALA A 208 0.13 -3.05 -10.41
C ALA A 208 -0.07 -2.25 -11.69
N ALA A 209 -1.28 -1.79 -11.92
CA ALA A 209 -1.65 -1.05 -13.12
C ALA A 209 -2.60 0.10 -12.79
N GLY A 210 -2.87 0.93 -13.79
CA GLY A 210 -3.84 2.01 -13.68
C GLY A 210 -4.51 2.33 -15.01
N ALA A 211 -5.59 3.11 -14.92
CA ALA A 211 -6.34 3.58 -16.07
C ALA A 211 -6.94 4.97 -15.82
N THR A 212 -7.34 5.64 -16.90
CA THR A 212 -8.24 6.80 -16.86
C THR A 212 -9.48 6.45 -17.67
N VAL A 213 -10.65 6.61 -17.06
CA VAL A 213 -11.96 6.24 -17.62
C VAL A 213 -12.87 7.47 -17.68
N PRO A 214 -13.68 7.69 -18.74
CA PRO A 214 -14.61 8.81 -18.79
C PRO A 214 -15.65 8.79 -17.66
N LYS A 215 -16.10 9.98 -17.22
CA LYS A 215 -17.19 10.10 -16.23
C LYS A 215 -18.46 9.41 -16.75
N GLY A 216 -19.17 8.71 -15.85
CA GLY A 216 -20.38 7.97 -16.19
C GLY A 216 -20.17 6.61 -16.88
N ARG A 217 -18.92 6.19 -17.13
CA ARG A 217 -18.60 4.87 -17.74
C ARG A 217 -17.96 3.88 -16.76
N VAL A 218 -17.98 4.18 -15.46
CA VAL A 218 -17.34 3.36 -14.41
C VAL A 218 -17.93 1.96 -14.36
N ASP A 219 -19.25 1.83 -14.36
CA ASP A 219 -19.91 0.53 -14.24
C ASP A 219 -19.59 -0.39 -15.42
N GLU A 220 -19.59 0.17 -16.64
CA GLU A 220 -19.20 -0.55 -17.85
C GLU A 220 -17.72 -0.98 -17.83
N PHE A 221 -16.84 -0.11 -17.33
CA PHE A 221 -15.43 -0.43 -17.15
C PHE A 221 -15.23 -1.56 -16.13
N LEU A 222 -15.87 -1.47 -14.97
CA LEU A 222 -15.76 -2.48 -13.91
C LEU A 222 -16.31 -3.82 -14.38
N ALA A 223 -17.45 -3.85 -15.09
CA ALA A 223 -18.00 -5.06 -15.67
C ALA A 223 -17.06 -5.69 -16.70
N ALA A 224 -16.47 -4.88 -17.59
CA ALA A 224 -15.52 -5.35 -18.58
C ALA A 224 -14.23 -5.90 -17.93
N LEU A 225 -13.74 -5.24 -16.88
CA LEU A 225 -12.58 -5.69 -16.11
C LEU A 225 -12.87 -6.98 -15.36
N ASP A 226 -14.00 -7.07 -14.65
CA ASP A 226 -14.38 -8.25 -13.89
C ASP A 226 -14.46 -9.50 -14.78
N ALA A 227 -15.12 -9.39 -15.94
CA ALA A 227 -15.20 -10.48 -16.91
C ALA A 227 -13.82 -10.91 -17.42
N LEU A 228 -12.97 -9.96 -17.80
CA LEU A 228 -11.63 -10.25 -18.35
C LEU A 228 -10.72 -10.91 -17.30
N ILE A 229 -10.76 -10.46 -16.04
CA ILE A 229 -10.01 -11.11 -14.96
C ILE A 229 -10.51 -12.54 -14.73
N GLY A 230 -11.82 -12.78 -14.85
CA GLY A 230 -12.40 -14.12 -14.79
C GLY A 230 -11.95 -15.03 -15.94
N GLU A 231 -11.78 -14.48 -17.15
CA GLU A 231 -11.22 -15.20 -18.31
C GLU A 231 -9.74 -15.56 -18.07
N GLN A 232 -8.91 -14.59 -17.66
CA GLN A 232 -7.49 -14.81 -17.34
C GLN A 232 -7.28 -15.94 -16.32
N LYS A 233 -8.14 -16.02 -15.29
CA LYS A 233 -8.08 -17.08 -14.28
C LYS A 233 -8.43 -18.48 -14.79
N LYS A 234 -9.22 -18.58 -15.87
CA LYS A 234 -9.64 -19.88 -16.46
C LYS A 234 -8.61 -20.45 -17.41
N GLU A 235 -7.76 -19.60 -17.97
CA GLU A 235 -6.71 -19.98 -18.94
C GLU A 235 -5.38 -20.36 -18.28
N ALA A 236 -5.28 -20.22 -16.96
CA ALA A 236 -4.09 -20.48 -16.14
C ALA A 236 -3.92 -21.95 -15.73
#